data_AF-A0A1W9R9R7-F1
#
_entry.id   AF-A0A1W9R9R7-F1
#
_cell.length_a   1.000
_cell.length_b   1.000
_cell.length_c   1.000
_cell.angle_alpha   90.00
_cell.angle_beta   90.00
_cell.angle_gamma   90.00
#
_symmetry.space_group_name_H-M   'P 1'
#
loop_
_entity.id
_entity.type
_entity.pdbx_description
1 polymer ?
#
loop_
_entity_poly.entity_id
_entity_poly.type
_entity_poly.pdbx_seq_one_letter_code
_entity_poly.pdbx_strand_id
1 'polypeptide(L)'
;MIMKKLTFSLNILLMCLFVGVTINGLGQTTIWSENFSAYVDGTGIDGTGNIGDYPEGVTKWTLDVSNATLSDADDYIKTRYEKMYSKDVDGYVIWQSESIDISAYSGATFSLYASESGSMETSDYFDVYYKIDNGDFILIPNWDGLGSVNHTLIDDFTSTTITKSVPSGYSLVIKVLMANNTSSEYHRFDDVMVFGDMVYASSTTIQNTDKIAPDRTIENIIAIEIETTGSASPVSISNFTVNANGSTTPVSNNIENAKIFYTGTDNTFATDTQFGSTYPSPTTTNFDITGTQQLSQGTNYFWLVFDTKAGATIGDVVDAECISFVIDGTTETPTITDPAGSRTIAAPLAGDYTIGAKSNYTSFTDAVNELMALGISAPVTFTVGNGTYTEQILLSEIAGASATDTVIFQSNSGS
;
A
#
# COMPACT_ATOMS: atom_id res chain seq x y z
N MET A 1 -34.14 49.81 -13.16
CA MET A 1 -34.19 48.67 -12.21
C MET A 1 -32.87 47.95 -12.33
N ILE A 2 -31.94 48.24 -11.42
CA ILE A 2 -30.54 47.79 -11.45
C ILE A 2 -30.49 46.40 -10.80
N MET A 3 -30.20 45.36 -11.58
CA MET A 3 -29.98 44.01 -11.06
C MET A 3 -28.52 43.89 -10.62
N LYS A 4 -28.29 43.85 -9.30
CA LYS A 4 -27.01 43.48 -8.69
C LYS A 4 -26.79 41.98 -8.92
N LYS A 5 -25.70 41.61 -9.62
CA LYS A 5 -25.18 40.24 -9.61
C LYS A 5 -24.61 39.95 -8.22
N LEU A 6 -25.20 38.98 -7.53
CA LEU A 6 -24.72 38.43 -6.28
C LEU A 6 -23.79 37.27 -6.63
N THR A 7 -22.49 37.41 -6.38
CA THR A 7 -21.51 36.32 -6.57
C THR A 7 -21.48 35.51 -5.27
N PHE A 8 -21.92 34.25 -5.32
CA PHE A 8 -21.74 33.29 -4.23
C PHE A 8 -20.37 32.62 -4.39
N SER A 9 -19.47 32.82 -3.44
CA SER A 9 -18.23 32.06 -3.32
C SER A 9 -18.53 30.75 -2.59
N LEU A 10 -18.37 29.62 -3.28
CA LEU A 10 -18.55 28.28 -2.73
C LEU A 10 -17.26 27.89 -1.98
N ASN A 11 -17.24 28.05 -0.64
CA ASN A 11 -16.21 27.46 0.20
C ASN A 11 -16.58 25.98 0.43
N ILE A 12 -15.82 25.08 -0.20
CA ILE A 12 -15.90 23.64 0.06
C ILE A 12 -15.24 23.39 1.42
N LEU A 13 -16.07 23.16 2.44
CA LEU A 13 -15.63 22.64 3.74
C LEU A 13 -15.51 21.12 3.59
N LEU A 14 -14.27 20.61 3.50
CA LEU A 14 -14.00 19.18 3.50
C LEU A 14 -14.15 18.66 4.94
N MET A 15 -15.35 18.20 5.27
CA MET A 15 -15.66 17.57 6.55
C MET A 15 -15.32 16.08 6.44
N CYS A 16 -14.12 15.68 6.88
CA CYS A 16 -13.74 14.28 6.99
C CYS A 16 -14.51 13.63 8.15
N LEU A 17 -15.64 12.99 7.83
CA LEU A 17 -16.38 12.13 8.75
C LEU A 17 -15.79 10.71 8.65
N PHE A 18 -14.83 10.37 9.51
CA PHE A 18 -14.40 8.98 9.66
C PHE A 18 -15.43 8.24 10.53
N VAL A 19 -16.36 7.54 9.88
CA VAL A 19 -17.16 6.51 10.52
C VAL A 19 -16.27 5.28 10.64
N GLY A 20 -15.96 4.86 11.87
CA GLY A 20 -15.24 3.63 12.16
C GLY A 20 -15.99 2.42 11.61
N VAL A 21 -15.63 2.01 10.40
CA VAL A 21 -15.94 0.71 9.84
C VAL A 21 -14.66 -0.10 9.96
N THR A 22 -14.66 -1.13 10.82
CA THR A 22 -13.63 -2.16 10.80
C THR A 22 -13.83 -3.02 9.57
N ILE A 23 -13.37 -2.52 8.43
CA ILE A 23 -13.00 -3.36 7.30
C ILE A 23 -11.68 -4.02 7.70
N ASN A 24 -11.66 -5.35 7.81
CA ASN A 24 -10.43 -6.14 7.74
C ASN A 24 -9.89 -6.02 6.30
N GLY A 25 -9.43 -4.82 5.95
CA GLY A 25 -8.59 -4.55 4.80
C GLY A 25 -7.18 -4.32 5.34
N LEU A 26 -6.17 -4.84 4.63
CA LEU A 26 -4.76 -4.58 4.89
C LEU A 26 -4.48 -3.09 4.65
N GLY A 27 -4.94 -2.26 5.58
CA GLY A 27 -4.64 -0.85 5.66
C GLY A 27 -3.26 -0.67 6.27
N GLN A 28 -2.62 0.43 5.86
CA GLN A 28 -1.42 0.98 6.46
C GLN A 28 -1.35 0.69 7.97
N THR A 29 -0.40 -0.12 8.42
CA THR A 29 -0.31 -0.50 9.82
C THR A 29 0.37 0.61 10.60
N THR A 30 -0.44 1.54 11.09
CA THR A 30 -0.03 2.44 12.17
C THR A 30 0.40 1.59 13.37
N ILE A 31 1.66 1.72 13.79
CA ILE A 31 2.20 1.02 14.97
C ILE A 31 1.47 1.52 16.21
N TRP A 32 1.28 2.84 16.28
CA TRP A 32 0.65 3.51 17.40
C TRP A 32 0.07 4.85 16.94
N SER A 33 -1.08 5.22 17.49
CA SER A 33 -1.68 6.53 17.27
C SER A 33 -2.36 7.09 18.51
N GLU A 34 -2.43 8.41 18.61
CA GLU A 34 -3.25 9.14 19.58
C GLU A 34 -3.92 10.32 18.89
N ASN A 35 -5.25 10.32 18.92
CA ASN A 35 -6.11 11.36 18.35
C ASN A 35 -7.08 11.95 19.39
N PHE A 36 -6.87 11.61 20.68
CA PHE A 36 -7.59 12.06 21.86
C PHE A 36 -9.12 11.86 21.88
N SER A 37 -9.71 11.25 20.85
CA SER A 37 -11.15 11.01 20.71
C SER A 37 -11.69 9.97 21.70
N ALA A 38 -10.81 9.16 22.28
CA ALA A 38 -11.17 8.12 23.24
C ALA A 38 -11.45 8.65 24.66
N TYR A 39 -11.11 9.91 24.96
CA TYR A 39 -11.19 10.47 26.31
C TYR A 39 -12.33 11.46 26.47
N VAL A 40 -12.82 11.62 27.70
CA VAL A 40 -13.79 12.66 28.03
C VAL A 40 -13.16 14.05 27.80
N ASP A 41 -13.93 14.99 27.25
CA ASP A 41 -13.52 16.40 27.13
C ASP A 41 -13.13 16.96 28.50
N GLY A 42 -11.95 17.59 28.58
CA GLY A 42 -11.38 18.07 29.84
C GLY A 42 -10.51 17.05 30.58
N THR A 43 -10.13 15.94 29.96
CA THR A 43 -9.16 14.97 30.51
C THR A 43 -7.77 15.60 30.59
N GLY A 44 -7.24 15.82 31.79
CA GLY A 44 -5.93 16.47 32.00
C GLY A 44 -5.79 17.18 33.34
N ILE A 45 -4.99 18.25 33.38
CA ILE A 45 -4.66 19.00 34.60
C ILE A 45 -5.08 20.46 34.42
N ASP A 46 -5.74 21.05 35.42
CA ASP A 46 -5.94 22.50 35.52
C ASP A 46 -5.54 23.04 36.89
N GLY A 47 -5.68 24.35 37.14
CA GLY A 47 -5.32 24.96 38.42
C GLY A 47 -6.14 24.49 39.64
N THR A 48 -7.18 23.68 39.44
CA THR A 48 -7.90 23.00 40.54
C THR A 48 -7.33 21.61 40.85
N GLY A 49 -6.45 21.10 39.98
CA GLY A 49 -5.76 19.82 40.11
C GLY A 49 -6.11 18.85 38.99
N ASN A 50 -6.32 17.59 39.36
CA ASN A 50 -6.50 16.48 38.44
C ASN A 50 -7.96 16.39 37.96
N ILE A 51 -8.20 16.43 36.64
CA ILE A 51 -9.54 16.48 36.05
C ILE A 51 -9.73 15.46 34.92
N GLY A 52 -10.99 15.07 34.67
CA GLY A 52 -11.37 14.07 33.66
C GLY A 52 -10.70 12.71 33.89
N ASP A 53 -10.41 11.97 32.81
CA ASP A 53 -9.62 10.74 32.89
C ASP A 53 -8.14 11.15 32.97
N TYR A 54 -7.68 11.68 34.12
CA TYR A 54 -6.28 12.02 34.43
C TYR A 54 -5.36 10.79 34.17
N PRO A 55 -4.10 10.64 34.63
CA PRO A 55 -3.69 9.26 34.89
C PRO A 55 -4.50 8.62 36.07
N GLU A 56 -5.78 8.30 35.84
CA GLU A 56 -6.53 7.07 36.12
C GLU A 56 -7.51 6.91 34.92
N GLY A 57 -7.32 5.90 34.06
CA GLY A 57 -8.10 5.70 32.82
C GLY A 57 -7.34 5.99 31.52
N VAL A 58 -6.29 6.81 31.56
CA VAL A 58 -5.34 7.02 30.45
C VAL A 58 -4.13 6.11 30.59
N THR A 59 -3.85 5.27 29.58
CA THR A 59 -2.68 4.38 29.56
C THR A 59 -1.64 4.77 28.51
N LYS A 60 -2.03 5.57 27.51
CA LYS A 60 -1.19 5.83 26.32
C LYS A 60 -0.22 6.99 26.51
N TRP A 61 -0.40 7.80 27.54
CA TRP A 61 0.43 8.97 27.80
C TRP A 61 0.33 9.43 29.25
N THR A 62 1.25 10.31 29.64
CA THR A 62 1.31 10.95 30.96
C THR A 62 1.47 12.45 30.82
N LEU A 63 1.05 13.20 31.84
CA LEU A 63 1.27 14.64 31.94
C LEU A 63 2.22 14.95 33.10
N ASP A 64 3.10 15.93 32.90
CA ASP A 64 3.94 16.50 33.94
C ASP A 64 3.84 18.03 33.89
N VAL A 65 3.37 18.61 34.99
CA VAL A 65 3.15 20.05 35.19
C VAL A 65 4.06 20.59 36.31
N SER A 66 5.10 19.87 36.72
CA SER A 66 5.96 20.28 37.83
C SER A 66 6.70 21.60 37.60
N ASN A 67 6.73 22.07 36.35
CA ASN A 67 7.34 23.33 35.93
C ASN A 67 6.29 24.38 35.50
N ALA A 68 5.01 24.16 35.80
CA ALA A 68 3.92 25.09 35.56
C ALA A 68 3.31 25.54 36.91
N THR A 69 2.70 26.73 36.92
CA THR A 69 2.08 27.27 38.15
C THR A 69 0.58 26.98 38.22
N LEU A 70 -0.13 26.94 37.07
CA LEU A 70 -1.57 26.67 36.93
C LEU A 70 -2.39 27.30 38.06
N SER A 71 -2.50 28.63 38.07
CA SER A 71 -3.04 29.41 39.19
C SER A 71 -4.57 29.42 39.27
N ASP A 72 -5.25 29.23 38.13
CA ASP A 72 -6.71 29.19 38.01
C ASP A 72 -7.20 27.97 37.19
N ALA A 73 -8.51 27.65 37.25
CA ALA A 73 -9.11 26.57 36.45
C ALA A 73 -9.03 26.80 34.93
N ASP A 74 -8.84 28.05 34.51
CA ASP A 74 -8.57 28.44 33.13
C ASP A 74 -7.10 28.25 32.70
N ASP A 75 -6.22 27.85 33.61
CA ASP A 75 -4.81 27.53 33.37
C ASP A 75 -4.68 26.01 33.32
N TYR A 76 -4.30 25.44 32.17
CA TYR A 76 -4.43 23.99 32.00
C TYR A 76 -3.55 23.36 30.93
N ILE A 77 -3.43 22.04 31.05
CA ILE A 77 -3.15 21.11 29.97
C ILE A 77 -4.21 20.00 29.98
N LYS A 78 -5.10 19.97 28.98
CA LYS A 78 -6.20 18.99 28.93
C LYS A 78 -6.71 18.73 27.53
N THR A 79 -7.39 17.61 27.34
CA THR A 79 -8.10 17.34 26.09
C THR A 79 -9.25 18.32 25.92
N ARG A 80 -9.42 18.86 24.72
CA ARG A 80 -10.64 19.56 24.30
C ARG A 80 -10.92 19.28 22.85
N TYR A 81 -12.18 19.05 22.48
CA TYR A 81 -12.59 18.84 21.08
C TYR A 81 -11.72 17.79 20.36
N GLU A 82 -11.43 16.68 21.06
CA GLU A 82 -10.61 15.57 20.55
C GLU A 82 -9.15 15.97 20.25
N LYS A 83 -8.58 16.95 20.97
CA LYS A 83 -7.15 17.34 20.85
C LYS A 83 -6.56 17.62 22.21
N MET A 84 -5.25 17.58 22.36
CA MET A 84 -4.58 18.11 23.55
C MET A 84 -4.43 19.63 23.44
N TYR A 85 -4.76 20.37 24.51
CA TYR A 85 -4.63 21.82 24.61
C TYR A 85 -3.75 22.20 25.81
N SER A 86 -2.98 23.28 25.68
CA SER A 86 -2.44 24.03 26.82
C SER A 86 -2.87 25.50 26.79
N LYS A 87 -3.05 26.09 27.96
CA LYS A 87 -3.45 27.49 28.16
C LYS A 87 -2.83 28.02 29.45
N ASP A 88 -2.22 29.19 29.37
CA ASP A 88 -1.79 30.01 30.52
C ASP A 88 -1.02 29.22 31.59
N VAL A 89 0.06 28.56 31.20
CA VAL A 89 0.71 27.56 32.04
C VAL A 89 1.72 28.13 33.04
N ASP A 90 2.10 29.40 32.90
CA ASP A 90 3.06 30.10 33.76
C ASP A 90 4.35 29.27 34.00
N GLY A 91 5.01 28.90 32.91
CA GLY A 91 6.14 27.98 32.88
C GLY A 91 6.04 27.04 31.68
N TYR A 92 6.13 25.73 31.90
CA TYR A 92 5.87 24.75 30.84
C TYR A 92 5.23 23.46 31.36
N VAL A 93 4.48 22.83 30.47
CA VAL A 93 3.81 21.55 30.68
C VAL A 93 4.33 20.51 29.71
N ILE A 94 4.33 19.25 30.13
CA ILE A 94 4.82 18.13 29.34
C ILE A 94 3.69 17.13 29.12
N TRP A 95 3.50 16.73 27.87
CA TRP A 95 2.83 15.50 27.50
C TRP A 95 3.88 14.49 27.03
N GLN A 96 3.74 13.23 27.43
CA GLN A 96 4.66 12.17 27.03
C GLN A 96 3.89 10.90 26.70
N SER A 97 4.19 10.28 25.55
CA SER A 97 3.62 8.99 25.19
C SER A 97 4.08 7.88 26.14
N GLU A 98 3.37 6.76 26.11
CA GLU A 98 3.88 5.48 26.58
C GLU A 98 5.11 5.04 25.78
N SER A 99 5.73 3.95 26.21
CA SER A 99 6.80 3.28 25.46
C SER A 99 6.21 2.51 24.29
N ILE A 100 6.41 3.03 23.08
CA ILE A 100 5.90 2.45 21.83
C ILE A 100 6.90 1.42 21.33
N ASP A 101 6.47 0.16 21.15
CA ASP A 101 7.31 -0.91 20.60
C ASP A 101 7.56 -0.69 19.11
N ILE A 102 8.83 -0.60 18.72
CA ILE A 102 9.28 -0.48 17.32
C ILE A 102 10.25 -1.60 16.93
N SER A 103 10.38 -2.65 17.75
CA SER A 103 11.41 -3.70 17.62
C SER A 103 11.28 -4.55 16.36
N ALA A 104 10.11 -4.58 15.72
CA ALA A 104 9.86 -5.31 14.48
C ALA A 104 10.33 -4.57 13.22
N TYR A 105 10.81 -3.33 13.33
CA TYR A 105 11.11 -2.47 12.19
C TYR A 105 12.57 -2.03 12.17
N SER A 106 13.10 -1.73 10.97
CA SER A 106 14.45 -1.20 10.76
C SER A 106 14.60 0.27 11.17
N GLY A 107 13.50 0.89 11.56
CA GLY A 107 13.34 2.29 11.90
C GLY A 107 11.86 2.60 12.02
N ALA A 108 11.54 3.83 12.41
CA ALA A 108 10.17 4.29 12.46
C ALA A 108 10.10 5.75 12.03
N THR A 109 8.94 6.18 11.59
CA THR A 109 8.64 7.60 11.37
C THR A 109 7.41 7.96 12.17
N PHE A 110 7.51 9.01 12.97
CA PHE A 110 6.37 9.57 13.69
C PHE A 110 5.97 10.92 13.13
N SER A 111 4.69 11.26 13.29
CA SER A 111 4.14 12.58 12.99
C SER A 111 3.24 13.07 14.12
N LEU A 112 3.10 14.39 14.25
CA LEU A 112 2.04 15.03 15.04
C LEU A 112 1.64 16.36 14.42
N TYR A 113 0.35 16.70 14.48
CA TYR A 113 -0.17 17.97 13.99
C TYR A 113 -0.23 18.98 15.13
N ALA A 114 0.60 20.02 15.07
CA ALA A 114 0.59 21.14 16.02
C ALA A 114 -0.21 22.32 15.46
N SER A 115 -0.96 23.01 16.31
CA SER A 115 -1.67 24.24 15.95
C SER A 115 -1.78 25.20 17.14
N GLU A 116 -2.03 26.46 16.84
CA GLU A 116 -2.11 27.51 17.86
C GLU A 116 -3.18 28.56 17.56
N SER A 117 -3.57 29.31 18.58
CA SER A 117 -4.38 30.52 18.41
C SER A 117 -4.08 31.53 19.50
N GLY A 118 -4.06 32.79 19.14
CA GLY A 118 -3.64 33.89 20.02
C GLY A 118 -2.62 34.75 19.28
N SER A 119 -1.75 35.42 20.02
CA SER A 119 -0.62 36.15 19.45
C SER A 119 0.60 35.83 20.28
N MET A 120 1.22 34.68 19.97
CA MET A 120 2.31 34.11 20.75
C MET A 120 3.47 35.11 20.84
N GLU A 121 4.20 35.06 21.94
CA GLU A 121 5.45 35.80 22.08
C GLU A 121 6.66 34.89 21.85
N THR A 122 7.83 35.48 21.65
CA THR A 122 9.09 34.70 21.50
C THR A 122 9.46 33.86 22.74
N SER A 123 8.76 34.05 23.86
CA SER A 123 8.90 33.21 25.06
C SER A 123 7.95 32.01 25.06
N ASP A 124 6.99 31.97 24.14
CA ASP A 124 6.07 30.85 23.96
C ASP A 124 6.61 29.94 22.88
N TYR A 125 6.58 28.65 23.19
CA TYR A 125 7.17 27.63 22.34
C TYR A 125 6.46 26.29 22.51
N PHE A 126 6.57 25.51 21.45
CA PHE A 126 6.07 24.15 21.35
C PHE A 126 7.24 23.28 20.91
N ASP A 127 7.73 22.44 21.80
CA ASP A 127 8.91 21.60 21.57
C ASP A 127 8.55 20.13 21.49
N VAL A 128 9.04 19.47 20.45
CA VAL A 128 8.89 18.04 20.23
C VAL A 128 10.23 17.37 20.44
N TYR A 129 10.22 16.39 21.35
CA TYR A 129 11.34 15.52 21.63
C TYR A 129 10.96 14.08 21.31
N TYR A 130 11.98 13.27 21.03
CA TYR A 130 11.86 11.82 20.99
C TYR A 130 13.02 11.18 21.72
N LYS A 131 12.83 9.96 22.22
CA LYS A 131 13.92 9.09 22.65
C LYS A 131 13.73 7.69 22.09
N ILE A 132 14.85 7.04 21.81
CA ILE A 132 14.90 5.63 21.43
C ILE A 132 15.52 4.84 22.58
N ASP A 133 14.86 3.77 22.98
CA ASP A 133 15.27 2.92 24.09
C ASP A 133 15.56 3.72 25.38
N ASN A 134 16.71 3.45 25.99
CA ASN A 134 17.19 4.14 27.19
C ASN A 134 18.04 5.37 26.86
N GLY A 135 17.99 5.87 25.62
CA GLY A 135 18.69 7.07 25.21
C GLY A 135 18.10 8.35 25.82
N ASP A 136 18.84 9.45 25.66
CA ASP A 136 18.37 10.77 26.05
C ASP A 136 17.27 11.28 25.13
N PHE A 137 16.42 12.16 25.63
CA PHE A 137 15.47 12.89 24.79
C PHE A 137 16.22 13.86 23.86
N ILE A 138 15.94 13.75 22.57
CA ILE A 138 16.50 14.58 21.51
C ILE A 138 15.42 15.56 21.02
N LEU A 139 15.72 16.85 21.06
CA LEU A 139 14.89 17.92 20.50
C LEU A 139 14.86 17.83 18.97
N ILE A 140 13.72 18.15 18.37
CA ILE A 140 13.60 18.49 16.94
C ILE A 140 13.67 20.02 16.81
N PRO A 141 14.83 20.64 16.56
CA PRO A 141 14.91 22.11 16.51
C PRO A 141 14.44 22.66 15.16
N ASN A 142 13.94 23.89 15.16
CA ASN A 142 13.68 24.73 13.99
C ASN A 142 12.86 24.04 12.89
N TRP A 143 11.68 23.53 13.23
CA TRP A 143 10.84 22.81 12.28
C TRP A 143 10.35 23.75 11.19
N ASP A 144 10.68 23.44 9.93
CA ASP A 144 10.29 24.21 8.74
C ASP A 144 10.61 25.72 8.83
N GLY A 145 11.64 26.09 9.59
CA GLY A 145 12.00 27.50 9.81
C GLY A 145 11.08 28.27 10.78
N LEU A 146 10.13 27.59 11.44
CA LEU A 146 9.17 28.15 12.39
C LEU A 146 9.68 28.08 13.84
N GLY A 147 10.92 27.67 14.07
CA GLY A 147 11.48 27.50 15.40
C GLY A 147 12.84 28.17 15.56
N SER A 148 13.66 27.61 16.44
CA SER A 148 15.02 28.06 16.66
C SER A 148 15.96 26.87 16.91
N VAL A 149 17.25 27.12 17.12
CA VAL A 149 18.18 26.05 17.51
C VAL A 149 17.78 25.36 18.83
N ASN A 150 17.01 26.04 19.68
CA ASN A 150 16.58 25.55 20.98
C ASN A 150 15.10 25.15 21.02
N HIS A 151 14.33 25.42 19.96
CA HIS A 151 12.88 25.18 19.95
C HIS A 151 12.38 24.58 18.65
N THR A 152 11.42 23.66 18.72
CA THR A 152 10.78 23.08 17.52
C THR A 152 9.95 24.13 16.81
N LEU A 153 9.07 24.81 17.55
CA LEU A 153 8.25 25.94 17.11
C LEU A 153 8.32 27.03 18.19
N ILE A 154 8.33 28.29 17.76
CA ILE A 154 8.38 29.46 18.64
C ILE A 154 7.54 30.57 18.00
N ASP A 155 6.98 31.46 18.82
CA ASP A 155 6.19 32.59 18.32
C ASP A 155 5.01 32.10 17.45
N ASP A 156 4.40 32.99 16.65
CA ASP A 156 3.24 32.68 15.82
C ASP A 156 3.57 31.66 14.68
N PHE A 157 3.26 30.37 14.88
CA PHE A 157 3.43 29.29 13.88
C PHE A 157 2.15 28.85 13.15
N THR A 158 0.96 29.34 13.53
CA THR A 158 -0.37 28.94 13.01
C THR A 158 -0.68 27.44 13.17
N SER A 159 -0.11 26.58 12.31
CA SER A 159 -0.21 25.12 12.40
C SER A 159 0.78 24.45 11.45
N THR A 160 1.28 23.28 11.84
CA THR A 160 2.18 22.45 11.01
C THR A 160 2.15 20.99 11.44
N THR A 161 2.49 20.07 10.54
CA THR A 161 2.73 18.66 10.88
C THR A 161 4.22 18.46 11.06
N ILE A 162 4.64 18.10 12.28
CA ILE A 162 6.01 17.72 12.58
C ILE A 162 6.17 16.24 12.25
N THR A 163 7.13 15.90 11.40
CA THR A 163 7.43 14.52 11.00
C THR A 163 8.90 14.20 11.24
N LYS A 164 9.17 13.05 11.85
CA LYS A 164 10.54 12.64 12.16
C LYS A 164 10.75 11.14 11.97
N SER A 165 11.69 10.79 11.10
CA SER A 165 12.26 9.44 11.04
C SER A 165 13.30 9.24 12.15
N VAL A 166 13.26 8.06 12.75
CA VAL A 166 14.12 7.61 13.83
C VAL A 166 14.76 6.26 13.43
N PRO A 167 16.00 6.00 13.88
CA PRO A 167 16.68 4.73 13.57
C PRO A 167 15.99 3.54 14.24
N SER A 168 16.44 2.32 13.91
CA SER A 168 16.02 1.10 14.62
C SER A 168 16.26 1.18 16.12
N GLY A 169 15.39 0.51 16.87
CA GLY A 169 15.43 0.39 18.32
C GLY A 169 14.36 -0.59 18.79
N TYR A 170 14.23 -0.78 20.10
CA TYR A 170 13.16 -1.57 20.70
C TYR A 170 11.95 -0.71 21.06
N SER A 171 12.18 0.54 21.46
CA SER A 171 11.13 1.44 21.91
C SER A 171 11.33 2.89 21.47
N LEU A 172 10.22 3.57 21.21
CA LEU A 172 10.11 5.00 20.94
C LEU A 172 9.25 5.65 22.03
N VAL A 173 9.66 6.81 22.52
CA VAL A 173 8.80 7.70 23.32
C VAL A 173 8.83 9.09 22.73
N ILE A 174 7.65 9.67 22.52
CA ILE A 174 7.46 11.04 22.03
C ILE A 174 7.11 11.92 23.23
N LYS A 175 7.69 13.10 23.30
CA LYS A 175 7.43 14.08 24.35
C LYS A 175 7.19 15.45 23.74
N VAL A 176 6.10 16.08 24.14
CA VAL A 176 5.72 17.43 23.73
C VAL A 176 5.80 18.32 24.96
N LEU A 177 6.51 19.43 24.84
CA LEU A 177 6.60 20.47 25.86
C LEU A 177 5.97 21.74 25.32
N MET A 178 5.05 22.33 26.07
CA MET A 178 4.33 23.55 25.68
C MET A 178 4.52 24.62 26.76
N ALA A 179 4.93 25.81 26.33
CA ALA A 179 4.97 27.01 27.14
C ALA A 179 4.13 28.09 26.47
N ASN A 180 3.08 28.55 27.17
CA ASN A 180 2.26 29.69 26.76
C ASN A 180 1.64 30.33 28.02
N ASN A 181 1.84 31.63 28.24
CA ASN A 181 1.66 32.23 29.58
C ASN A 181 0.63 33.37 29.61
N THR A 182 -0.40 33.25 28.78
CA THR A 182 -1.53 34.19 28.80
C THR A 182 -2.87 33.52 28.57
N SER A 183 -3.88 34.07 29.23
CA SER A 183 -5.29 33.68 29.16
C SER A 183 -5.95 33.75 27.77
N SER A 184 -5.27 34.30 26.75
CA SER A 184 -5.78 34.40 25.38
C SER A 184 -5.08 33.49 24.37
N GLU A 185 -4.10 32.70 24.78
CA GLU A 185 -3.31 31.84 23.90
C GLU A 185 -3.52 30.36 24.15
N TYR A 186 -3.37 29.60 23.08
CA TYR A 186 -3.57 28.16 23.09
C TYR A 186 -2.54 27.49 22.20
N HIS A 187 -1.75 26.58 22.77
CA HIS A 187 -1.11 25.53 21.99
C HIS A 187 -2.00 24.31 21.94
N ARG A 188 -1.95 23.61 20.81
CA ARG A 188 -2.71 22.38 20.59
C ARG A 188 -1.92 21.40 19.77
N PHE A 189 -2.17 20.12 20.00
CA PHE A 189 -1.74 19.10 19.05
C PHE A 189 -2.70 17.91 19.01
N ASP A 190 -2.63 17.21 17.88
CA ASP A 190 -3.47 16.08 17.54
C ASP A 190 -2.76 15.17 16.53
N ASP A 191 -3.40 14.08 16.12
CA ASP A 191 -2.94 13.16 15.06
C ASP A 191 -1.49 12.68 15.30
N VAL A 192 -1.18 12.29 16.53
CA VAL A 192 0.12 11.70 16.84
C VAL A 192 0.12 10.29 16.27
N MET A 193 0.97 10.01 15.29
CA MET A 193 1.03 8.72 14.61
C MET A 193 2.45 8.21 14.55
N VAL A 194 2.63 6.89 14.64
CA VAL A 194 3.90 6.20 14.47
C VAL A 194 3.72 5.10 13.44
N PHE A 195 4.62 5.07 12.46
CA PHE A 195 4.68 4.10 11.39
C PHE A 195 6.06 3.45 11.36
N GLY A 196 6.12 2.16 11.07
CA GLY A 196 7.40 1.48 10.86
C GLY A 196 7.96 1.79 9.48
N ASP A 197 9.27 1.97 9.39
CA ASP A 197 9.94 2.06 8.09
C ASP A 197 9.76 0.75 7.32
N MET A 198 9.56 0.86 6.01
CA MET A 198 9.26 -0.28 5.16
C MET A 198 10.48 -1.20 5.06
N VAL A 199 10.25 -2.50 5.24
CA VAL A 199 11.27 -3.54 5.11
C VAL A 199 10.75 -4.68 4.25
N TYR A 200 11.65 -5.26 3.46
CA TYR A 200 11.44 -6.55 2.82
C TYR A 200 11.23 -7.64 3.88
N ALA A 201 10.20 -8.46 3.71
CA ALA A 201 9.90 -9.57 4.61
C ALA A 201 10.13 -10.94 3.93
N SER A 202 9.57 -11.15 2.74
CA SER A 202 9.73 -12.41 2.01
C SER A 202 9.37 -12.27 0.53
N SER A 203 9.72 -13.27 -0.27
CA SER A 203 9.25 -13.36 -1.66
C SER A 203 9.15 -14.79 -2.16
N THR A 204 8.30 -15.00 -3.16
CA THR A 204 8.09 -16.27 -3.85
C THR A 204 7.68 -16.04 -5.30
N THR A 205 7.70 -17.10 -6.10
CA THR A 205 7.26 -17.08 -7.49
C THR A 205 6.19 -18.15 -7.70
N ILE A 206 5.18 -17.87 -8.52
CA ILE A 206 4.07 -18.78 -8.85
C ILE A 206 3.93 -18.90 -10.37
N GLN A 207 3.81 -20.13 -10.87
CA GLN A 207 3.65 -20.44 -12.29
C GLN A 207 2.19 -20.35 -12.72
N ASN A 208 1.92 -19.68 -13.84
CA ASN A 208 0.71 -19.91 -14.61
C ASN A 208 0.86 -21.18 -15.46
N THR A 209 -0.09 -22.10 -15.37
CA THR A 209 -0.06 -23.38 -16.09
C THR A 209 -1.08 -23.47 -17.23
N ASP A 210 -1.85 -22.42 -17.45
CA ASP A 210 -2.82 -22.39 -18.54
C ASP A 210 -2.11 -22.43 -19.89
N LYS A 211 -2.75 -23.04 -20.88
CA LYS A 211 -2.23 -23.07 -22.24
C LYS A 211 -2.11 -21.65 -22.80
N ILE A 212 -1.29 -21.50 -23.82
CA ILE A 212 -1.02 -20.22 -24.48
C ILE A 212 -1.07 -20.41 -26.00
N ALA A 213 -1.64 -19.46 -26.72
CA ALA A 213 -1.63 -19.49 -28.19
C ALA A 213 -0.37 -18.80 -28.76
N PRO A 214 0.01 -19.13 -30.00
CA PRO A 214 0.89 -18.28 -30.82
C PRO A 214 0.28 -16.89 -31.07
N ASP A 215 1.13 -15.94 -31.45
CA ASP A 215 0.76 -14.56 -31.81
C ASP A 215 0.05 -13.79 -30.68
N ARG A 216 0.49 -13.99 -29.44
CA ARG A 216 -0.05 -13.31 -28.25
C ARG A 216 0.96 -12.39 -27.63
N THR A 217 0.47 -11.30 -27.07
CA THR A 217 1.28 -10.30 -26.40
C THR A 217 0.89 -10.21 -24.95
N ILE A 218 1.87 -9.97 -24.07
CA ILE A 218 1.64 -9.73 -22.63
C ILE A 218 0.97 -10.93 -21.94
N GLU A 219 1.49 -12.12 -22.23
CA GLU A 219 0.99 -13.36 -21.64
C GLU A 219 1.70 -13.67 -20.32
N ASN A 220 0.95 -13.66 -19.21
CA ASN A 220 1.47 -13.96 -17.87
C ASN A 220 2.08 -15.37 -17.79
N ILE A 221 3.36 -15.44 -17.41
CA ILE A 221 4.10 -16.70 -17.22
C ILE A 221 4.26 -17.00 -15.73
N ILE A 222 4.86 -16.07 -14.99
CA ILE A 222 5.02 -16.18 -13.54
C ILE A 222 4.56 -14.90 -12.83
N ALA A 223 3.95 -15.09 -11.66
CA ALA A 223 3.78 -14.05 -10.66
C ALA A 223 4.97 -14.08 -9.69
N ILE A 224 5.53 -12.91 -9.38
CA ILE A 224 6.57 -12.71 -8.38
C ILE A 224 5.94 -11.90 -7.26
N GLU A 225 5.81 -12.53 -6.10
CA GLU A 225 5.21 -11.94 -4.91
C GLU A 225 6.32 -11.43 -3.99
N ILE A 226 6.25 -10.15 -3.60
CA ILE A 226 7.23 -9.52 -2.70
C ILE A 226 6.47 -8.93 -1.51
N GLU A 227 6.63 -9.54 -0.34
CA GLU A 227 6.04 -9.08 0.91
C GLU A 227 6.91 -8.00 1.56
N THR A 228 6.30 -6.87 1.89
CA THR A 228 6.92 -5.83 2.72
C THR A 228 6.10 -5.59 3.99
N THR A 229 6.78 -5.19 5.06
CA THR A 229 6.13 -4.70 6.28
C THR A 229 6.54 -3.26 6.55
N GLY A 230 5.73 -2.51 7.28
CA GLY A 230 5.95 -1.07 7.47
C GLY A 230 5.47 -0.25 6.27
N SER A 231 5.26 1.04 6.50
CA SER A 231 4.67 1.96 5.52
C SER A 231 5.38 3.31 5.42
N ALA A 232 6.21 3.64 6.41
CA ALA A 232 7.07 4.80 6.32
C ALA A 232 8.27 4.49 5.41
N SER A 233 8.88 5.52 4.85
CA SER A 233 10.09 5.39 4.02
C SER A 233 10.00 4.24 2.98
N PRO A 234 8.99 4.23 2.08
CA PRO A 234 8.75 3.07 1.21
C PRO A 234 9.95 2.75 0.31
N VAL A 235 10.31 1.47 0.25
CA VAL A 235 11.44 0.95 -0.53
C VAL A 235 11.06 0.74 -2.00
N SER A 236 12.07 0.72 -2.89
CA SER A 236 11.86 0.56 -4.34
C SER A 236 12.61 -0.62 -4.93
N ILE A 237 11.97 -1.31 -5.88
CA ILE A 237 12.62 -2.29 -6.75
C ILE A 237 13.32 -1.56 -7.89
N SER A 238 14.53 -2.00 -8.23
CA SER A 238 15.37 -1.41 -9.29
C SER A 238 15.81 -2.38 -10.38
N ASN A 239 15.77 -3.68 -10.12
CA ASN A 239 16.12 -4.71 -11.08
C ASN A 239 15.40 -6.03 -10.79
N PHE A 240 15.08 -6.77 -11.83
CA PHE A 240 14.81 -8.21 -11.78
C PHE A 240 15.82 -8.94 -12.66
N THR A 241 16.41 -10.00 -12.14
CA THR A 241 17.18 -10.98 -12.90
C THR A 241 16.30 -12.20 -13.11
N VAL A 242 15.94 -12.46 -14.37
CA VAL A 242 15.00 -13.52 -14.77
C VAL A 242 15.58 -14.33 -15.92
N ASN A 243 14.95 -15.45 -16.27
CA ASN A 243 15.29 -16.22 -17.46
C ASN A 243 14.06 -16.93 -18.05
N ALA A 244 14.23 -17.57 -19.20
CA ALA A 244 13.26 -18.49 -19.80
C ALA A 244 13.73 -19.95 -19.71
N ASN A 245 14.45 -20.31 -18.64
CA ASN A 245 14.82 -21.71 -18.39
C ASN A 245 13.54 -22.56 -18.25
N GLY A 246 13.63 -23.85 -18.60
CA GLY A 246 12.46 -24.74 -18.68
C GLY A 246 11.66 -24.64 -20.00
N SER A 247 11.76 -23.53 -20.73
CA SER A 247 11.14 -23.38 -22.06
C SER A 247 11.75 -24.33 -23.11
N THR A 248 10.97 -24.73 -24.12
CA THR A 248 11.51 -25.48 -25.26
C THR A 248 12.55 -24.65 -26.00
N THR A 249 13.69 -25.28 -26.35
CA THR A 249 14.81 -24.64 -27.03
C THR A 249 14.84 -24.91 -28.53
N PRO A 250 15.26 -23.95 -29.37
CA PRO A 250 15.66 -22.58 -29.00
C PRO A 250 14.46 -21.70 -28.64
N VAL A 251 14.56 -20.97 -27.51
CA VAL A 251 13.53 -20.08 -26.96
C VAL A 251 13.01 -19.09 -28.02
N SER A 252 13.90 -18.63 -28.89
CA SER A 252 13.61 -17.71 -29.99
C SER A 252 12.62 -18.26 -31.03
N ASN A 253 12.27 -19.55 -31.03
CA ASN A 253 11.20 -20.06 -31.88
C ASN A 253 9.81 -19.65 -31.37
N ASN A 254 9.68 -19.50 -30.05
CA ASN A 254 8.39 -19.39 -29.40
C ASN A 254 8.15 -18.02 -28.78
N ILE A 255 9.20 -17.37 -28.28
CA ILE A 255 9.09 -16.12 -27.52
C ILE A 255 9.81 -14.98 -28.26
N GLU A 256 9.16 -13.83 -28.33
CA GLU A 256 9.69 -12.61 -28.95
C GLU A 256 10.25 -11.63 -27.94
N ASN A 257 9.50 -11.33 -26.88
CA ASN A 257 9.87 -10.36 -25.85
C ASN A 257 9.52 -10.86 -24.44
N ALA A 258 10.21 -10.31 -23.45
CA ALA A 258 9.86 -10.38 -22.04
C ALA A 258 9.56 -8.98 -21.48
N LYS A 259 8.58 -8.88 -20.59
CA LYS A 259 8.21 -7.65 -19.87
C LYS A 259 7.84 -8.00 -18.44
N ILE A 260 7.91 -7.03 -17.53
CA ILE A 260 7.40 -7.19 -16.17
C ILE A 260 6.32 -6.13 -15.93
N PHE A 261 5.17 -6.53 -15.39
CA PHE A 261 4.11 -5.62 -14.99
C PHE A 261 3.95 -5.62 -13.46
N TYR A 262 3.47 -4.52 -12.89
CA TYR A 262 3.24 -4.34 -11.46
C TYR A 262 1.78 -3.98 -11.21
N THR A 263 1.13 -4.66 -10.25
CA THR A 263 -0.30 -4.45 -9.92
C THR A 263 -0.51 -3.98 -8.49
N GLY A 264 0.55 -3.50 -7.82
CA GLY A 264 0.43 -3.09 -6.43
C GLY A 264 0.17 -4.30 -5.54
N THR A 265 -0.80 -4.14 -4.64
CA THR A 265 -1.28 -5.19 -3.75
C THR A 265 -2.49 -5.96 -4.30
N ASP A 266 -2.87 -5.69 -5.56
CA ASP A 266 -3.90 -6.46 -6.26
C ASP A 266 -3.27 -7.72 -6.86
N ASN A 267 -3.80 -8.89 -6.48
CA ASN A 267 -3.36 -10.19 -6.97
C ASN A 267 -3.96 -10.55 -8.34
N THR A 268 -4.67 -9.62 -8.97
CA THR A 268 -5.20 -9.76 -10.33
C THR A 268 -4.23 -9.18 -11.34
N PHE A 269 -3.81 -9.99 -12.31
CA PHE A 269 -2.95 -9.52 -13.39
C PHE A 269 -3.59 -8.37 -14.18
N ALA A 270 -2.85 -7.28 -14.36
CA ALA A 270 -3.23 -6.12 -15.16
C ALA A 270 -1.98 -5.49 -15.81
N THR A 271 -2.20 -4.69 -16.85
CA THR A 271 -1.13 -4.20 -17.73
C THR A 271 -0.91 -2.69 -17.65
N ASP A 272 -1.47 -2.01 -16.64
CA ASP A 272 -1.45 -0.56 -16.54
C ASP A 272 -0.04 -0.01 -16.22
N THR A 273 0.74 -0.76 -15.44
CA THR A 273 2.07 -0.33 -14.98
C THR A 273 3.13 -1.35 -15.40
N GLN A 274 3.88 -1.04 -16.46
CA GLN A 274 5.05 -1.83 -16.84
C GLN A 274 6.27 -1.40 -16.01
N PHE A 275 6.96 -2.37 -15.41
CA PHE A 275 8.26 -2.18 -14.79
C PHE A 275 9.37 -2.25 -15.85
N GLY A 276 10.19 -1.20 -15.89
CA GLY A 276 11.34 -1.14 -16.81
C GLY A 276 10.92 -1.11 -18.29
N SER A 277 11.86 -1.44 -19.16
CA SER A 277 11.63 -1.54 -20.61
C SER A 277 11.43 -2.99 -21.07
N THR A 278 10.74 -3.16 -22.19
CA THR A 278 10.63 -4.46 -22.88
C THR A 278 12.01 -5.03 -23.21
N TYR A 279 12.23 -6.30 -22.86
CA TYR A 279 13.45 -7.04 -23.15
C TYR A 279 13.25 -7.92 -24.40
N PRO A 280 13.97 -7.68 -25.50
CA PRO A 280 13.81 -8.48 -26.71
C PRO A 280 14.59 -9.80 -26.65
N SER A 281 14.04 -10.84 -27.26
CA SER A 281 14.71 -12.14 -27.47
C SER A 281 15.23 -12.78 -26.16
N PRO A 282 14.34 -13.09 -25.20
CA PRO A 282 14.74 -13.76 -23.95
C PRO A 282 15.40 -15.13 -24.21
N THR A 283 16.20 -15.58 -23.25
CA THR A 283 17.01 -16.80 -23.36
C THR A 283 16.87 -17.66 -22.10
N THR A 284 17.37 -18.89 -22.14
CA THR A 284 17.47 -19.76 -20.96
C THR A 284 18.57 -19.30 -19.98
N THR A 285 19.40 -18.34 -20.36
CA THR A 285 20.38 -17.71 -19.47
C THR A 285 19.82 -16.43 -18.86
N ASN A 286 20.30 -16.08 -17.67
CA ASN A 286 19.83 -14.90 -16.94
C ASN A 286 19.98 -13.61 -17.74
N PHE A 287 18.95 -12.79 -17.67
CA PHE A 287 18.94 -11.43 -18.18
C PHE A 287 18.26 -10.49 -17.19
N ASP A 288 18.63 -9.22 -17.27
CA ASP A 288 18.15 -8.18 -16.37
C ASP A 288 17.09 -7.31 -17.05
N ILE A 289 16.01 -7.07 -16.32
CA ILE A 289 15.05 -6.00 -16.61
C ILE A 289 15.22 -4.97 -15.50
N THR A 290 15.71 -3.78 -15.85
CA THR A 290 15.96 -2.68 -14.91
C THR A 290 14.84 -1.64 -14.98
N GLY A 291 14.54 -1.02 -13.84
CA GLY A 291 13.45 -0.05 -13.71
C GLY A 291 13.50 0.66 -12.36
N THR A 292 12.42 1.30 -11.97
CA THR A 292 12.24 1.80 -10.59
C THR A 292 10.76 1.72 -10.26
N GLN A 293 10.42 0.97 -9.21
CA GLN A 293 9.04 0.85 -8.73
C GLN A 293 9.02 0.88 -7.21
N GLN A 294 8.40 1.92 -6.65
CA GLN A 294 8.13 2.01 -5.21
C GLN A 294 7.07 0.98 -4.82
N LEU A 295 7.30 0.30 -3.70
CA LEU A 295 6.39 -0.70 -3.16
C LEU A 295 5.38 -0.09 -2.19
N SER A 296 4.26 -0.78 -2.03
CA SER A 296 3.28 -0.53 -0.98
C SER A 296 3.48 -1.51 0.17
N GLN A 297 2.91 -1.23 1.34
CA GLN A 297 2.91 -2.19 2.44
C GLN A 297 2.11 -3.44 2.05
N GLY A 298 2.61 -4.62 2.41
CA GLY A 298 1.97 -5.92 2.16
C GLY A 298 2.56 -6.62 0.93
N THR A 299 1.80 -7.55 0.36
CA THR A 299 2.24 -8.32 -0.80
C THR A 299 2.16 -7.47 -2.06
N ASN A 300 3.29 -7.27 -2.72
CA ASN A 300 3.41 -6.56 -3.99
C ASN A 300 3.57 -7.57 -5.13
N TYR A 301 2.75 -7.44 -6.17
CA TYR A 301 2.70 -8.40 -7.28
C TYR A 301 3.39 -7.85 -8.52
N PHE A 302 4.40 -8.57 -8.98
CA PHE A 302 5.03 -8.39 -10.28
C PHE A 302 4.71 -9.59 -11.17
N TRP A 303 4.60 -9.37 -12.48
CA TRP A 303 4.21 -10.41 -13.43
C TRP A 303 5.20 -10.44 -14.58
N LEU A 304 6.01 -11.50 -14.66
CA LEU A 304 6.84 -11.71 -15.85
C LEU A 304 5.95 -12.30 -16.94
N VAL A 305 5.90 -11.58 -18.04
CA VAL A 305 5.08 -11.91 -19.20
C VAL A 305 5.96 -12.09 -20.42
N PHE A 306 5.52 -12.93 -21.33
CA PHE A 306 6.14 -13.09 -22.64
C PHE A 306 5.19 -12.69 -23.77
N ASP A 307 5.77 -12.24 -24.88
CA ASP A 307 5.07 -12.19 -26.17
C ASP A 307 5.41 -13.48 -26.93
N THR A 308 4.39 -14.24 -27.35
CA THR A 308 4.58 -15.42 -28.20
C THR A 308 4.65 -15.04 -29.67
N LYS A 309 5.53 -15.71 -30.41
CA LYS A 309 5.66 -15.49 -31.85
C LYS A 309 4.45 -16.01 -32.60
N ALA A 310 4.10 -15.36 -33.71
CA ALA A 310 3.08 -15.86 -34.64
C ALA A 310 3.39 -17.28 -35.18
N GLY A 311 4.68 -17.60 -35.31
CA GLY A 311 5.16 -18.92 -35.74
C GLY A 311 5.57 -19.85 -34.60
N ALA A 312 5.12 -19.60 -33.36
CA ALA A 312 5.44 -20.46 -32.23
C ALA A 312 4.96 -21.90 -32.47
N THR A 313 5.77 -22.87 -32.04
CA THR A 313 5.54 -24.29 -32.35
C THR A 313 4.51 -24.88 -31.40
N ILE A 314 3.43 -25.43 -31.94
CA ILE A 314 2.39 -26.10 -31.14
C ILE A 314 2.97 -27.34 -30.45
N GLY A 315 2.71 -27.48 -29.15
CA GLY A 315 3.21 -28.54 -28.29
C GLY A 315 4.50 -28.19 -27.55
N ASP A 316 5.19 -27.10 -27.93
CA ASP A 316 6.30 -26.58 -27.15
C ASP A 316 5.82 -25.97 -25.83
N VAL A 317 6.73 -25.82 -24.88
CA VAL A 317 6.44 -25.20 -23.58
C VAL A 317 7.16 -23.88 -23.42
N VAL A 318 6.52 -22.99 -22.68
CA VAL A 318 7.01 -21.69 -22.24
C VAL A 318 7.06 -21.69 -20.72
N ASP A 319 8.21 -21.31 -20.19
CA ASP A 319 8.53 -21.38 -18.77
C ASP A 319 9.53 -20.28 -18.40
N ALA A 320 9.58 -19.91 -17.12
CA ALA A 320 10.44 -18.83 -16.66
C ALA A 320 10.80 -18.94 -15.17
N GLU A 321 11.95 -18.40 -14.82
CA GLU A 321 12.42 -18.30 -13.42
C GLU A 321 12.66 -16.85 -13.04
N CYS A 322 12.36 -16.51 -11.78
CA CYS A 322 12.84 -15.29 -11.14
C CYS A 322 14.02 -15.62 -10.22
N ILE A 323 15.22 -15.27 -10.64
CA ILE A 323 16.46 -15.62 -9.94
C ILE A 323 16.72 -14.69 -8.76
N SER A 324 16.53 -13.38 -8.97
CA SER A 324 16.71 -12.37 -7.94
C SER A 324 16.07 -11.05 -8.35
N PHE A 325 15.97 -10.15 -7.38
CA PHE A 325 15.64 -8.74 -7.61
C PHE A 325 16.47 -7.84 -6.69
N VAL A 326 16.47 -6.53 -6.98
CA VAL A 326 17.20 -5.54 -6.18
C VAL A 326 16.21 -4.57 -5.54
N ILE A 327 16.15 -4.55 -4.21
CA ILE A 327 15.34 -3.66 -3.39
C ILE A 327 16.25 -2.69 -2.62
N ASP A 328 16.14 -1.39 -2.90
CA ASP A 328 16.99 -0.32 -2.34
C ASP A 328 18.50 -0.65 -2.33
N GLY A 329 18.98 -1.27 -3.41
CA GLY A 329 20.38 -1.66 -3.59
C GLY A 329 20.78 -2.99 -2.97
N THR A 330 19.88 -3.67 -2.24
CA THR A 330 20.08 -5.01 -1.70
C THR A 330 19.52 -6.06 -2.65
N THR A 331 20.31 -7.09 -2.98
CA THR A 331 19.84 -8.22 -3.79
C THR A 331 19.11 -9.23 -2.91
N GLU A 332 17.88 -9.55 -3.28
CA GLU A 332 17.05 -10.57 -2.65
C GLU A 332 16.74 -11.70 -3.63
N THR A 333 16.51 -12.90 -3.09
CA THR A 333 16.19 -14.10 -3.86
C THR A 333 14.84 -14.66 -3.40
N PRO A 334 13.87 -14.86 -4.31
CA PRO A 334 12.64 -15.58 -3.99
C PRO A 334 12.91 -16.94 -3.37
N THR A 335 12.09 -17.32 -2.38
CA THR A 335 12.16 -18.66 -1.76
C THR A 335 11.89 -19.77 -2.76
N ILE A 336 11.04 -19.50 -3.76
CA ILE A 336 10.85 -20.32 -4.96
C ILE A 336 11.23 -19.46 -6.17
N THR A 337 12.33 -19.81 -6.83
CA THR A 337 12.79 -19.15 -8.06
C THR A 337 12.29 -19.84 -9.32
N ASP A 338 12.15 -21.17 -9.26
CA ASP A 338 11.67 -22.08 -10.31
C ASP A 338 10.35 -22.72 -9.82
N PRO A 339 9.21 -22.06 -10.03
CA PRO A 339 7.92 -22.61 -9.64
C PRO A 339 7.53 -23.80 -10.53
N ALA A 340 6.95 -24.84 -9.94
CA ALA A 340 6.59 -26.03 -10.70
C ALA A 340 5.50 -25.74 -11.76
N GLY A 341 5.79 -26.11 -13.01
CA GLY A 341 4.83 -26.06 -14.10
C GLY A 341 5.47 -25.56 -15.39
N SER A 342 4.64 -25.23 -16.36
CA SER A 342 4.97 -24.45 -17.57
C SER A 342 3.67 -24.21 -18.33
N ARG A 343 3.67 -23.30 -19.31
CA ARG A 343 2.56 -23.09 -20.24
C ARG A 343 2.82 -23.85 -21.53
N THR A 344 1.91 -24.73 -21.93
CA THR A 344 2.01 -25.41 -23.24
C THR A 344 1.43 -24.53 -24.34
N ILE A 345 2.18 -24.38 -25.43
CA ILE A 345 1.72 -23.70 -26.65
C ILE A 345 0.70 -24.59 -27.35
N ALA A 346 -0.51 -24.11 -27.53
CA ALA A 346 -1.60 -24.84 -28.17
C ALA A 346 -2.23 -24.04 -29.30
N ALA A 347 -2.77 -24.75 -30.29
CA ALA A 347 -3.44 -24.10 -31.41
C ALA A 347 -4.74 -23.42 -30.95
N PRO A 348 -5.09 -22.24 -31.51
CA PRO A 348 -6.43 -21.68 -31.33
C PRO A 348 -7.52 -22.68 -31.75
N LEU A 349 -8.66 -22.65 -31.07
CA LEU A 349 -9.72 -23.63 -31.30
C LEU A 349 -10.31 -23.50 -32.71
N ALA A 350 -10.67 -24.64 -33.29
CA ALA A 350 -11.33 -24.75 -34.58
C ALA A 350 -12.21 -26.01 -34.62
N GLY A 351 -13.42 -25.89 -35.18
CA GLY A 351 -14.33 -27.00 -35.40
C GLY A 351 -15.25 -27.33 -34.22
N ASP A 352 -15.71 -28.58 -34.17
CA ASP A 352 -16.74 -29.00 -33.24
C ASP A 352 -16.14 -29.60 -31.97
N TYR A 353 -16.62 -29.12 -30.82
CA TYR A 353 -16.28 -29.61 -29.49
C TYR A 353 -17.56 -30.03 -28.76
N THR A 354 -17.41 -30.84 -27.72
CA THR A 354 -18.53 -31.30 -26.90
C THR A 354 -18.32 -30.89 -25.44
N ILE A 355 -19.41 -30.56 -24.75
CA ILE A 355 -19.43 -30.27 -23.30
C ILE A 355 -20.30 -31.30 -22.58
N GLY A 356 -19.77 -31.93 -21.52
CA GLY A 356 -20.45 -32.96 -20.73
C GLY A 356 -19.49 -33.95 -20.08
N ALA A 357 -20.01 -34.80 -19.18
CA ALA A 357 -19.19 -35.67 -18.31
C ALA A 357 -18.20 -36.63 -19.02
N LYS A 358 -18.31 -36.84 -20.34
CA LYS A 358 -17.42 -37.67 -21.17
C LYS A 358 -17.15 -37.02 -22.53
N SER A 359 -16.99 -35.72 -22.53
CA SER A 359 -16.86 -34.88 -23.73
C SER A 359 -15.47 -34.26 -23.81
N ASN A 360 -15.23 -33.40 -24.81
CA ASN A 360 -13.99 -32.64 -24.90
C ASN A 360 -13.77 -31.78 -23.65
N TYR A 361 -14.85 -31.20 -23.13
CA TYR A 361 -14.88 -30.41 -21.90
C TYR A 361 -15.90 -30.99 -20.93
N THR A 362 -15.59 -30.99 -19.63
CA THR A 362 -16.54 -31.52 -18.64
C THR A 362 -17.57 -30.49 -18.19
N SER A 363 -17.24 -29.19 -18.30
CA SER A 363 -18.05 -28.05 -17.88
C SER A 363 -18.01 -26.90 -18.89
N PHE A 364 -18.88 -25.89 -18.73
CA PHE A 364 -18.77 -24.65 -19.50
C PHE A 364 -17.55 -23.85 -19.06
N THR A 365 -17.23 -23.85 -17.77
CA THR A 365 -16.01 -23.22 -17.25
C THR A 365 -14.75 -23.75 -17.94
N ASP A 366 -14.58 -25.06 -18.10
CA ASP A 366 -13.41 -25.63 -18.79
C ASP A 366 -13.32 -25.15 -20.25
N ALA A 367 -14.45 -25.18 -20.96
CA ALA A 367 -14.53 -24.77 -22.36
C ALA A 367 -14.24 -23.28 -22.53
N VAL A 368 -14.82 -22.43 -21.68
CA VAL A 368 -14.62 -20.98 -21.71
C VAL A 368 -13.20 -20.62 -21.30
N ASN A 369 -12.60 -21.27 -20.30
CA ASN A 369 -11.23 -21.01 -19.90
C ASN A 369 -10.25 -21.29 -21.06
N GLU A 370 -10.37 -22.44 -21.73
CA GLU A 370 -9.50 -22.74 -22.88
C GLU A 370 -9.79 -21.83 -24.09
N LEU A 371 -11.07 -21.50 -24.34
CA LEU A 371 -11.46 -20.56 -25.39
C LEU A 371 -10.87 -19.16 -25.15
N MET A 372 -10.89 -18.66 -23.91
CA MET A 372 -10.32 -17.36 -23.56
C MET A 372 -8.79 -17.38 -23.65
N ALA A 373 -8.15 -18.48 -23.26
CA ALA A 373 -6.70 -18.63 -23.31
C ALA A 373 -6.17 -18.77 -24.75
N LEU A 374 -6.87 -19.50 -25.63
CA LEU A 374 -6.38 -19.85 -26.97
C LEU A 374 -7.02 -19.04 -28.09
N GLY A 375 -8.20 -18.46 -27.88
CA GLY A 375 -9.04 -17.90 -28.94
C GLY A 375 -9.46 -18.94 -29.98
N ILE A 376 -9.85 -18.47 -31.15
CA ILE A 376 -10.24 -19.32 -32.29
C ILE A 376 -9.48 -18.98 -33.56
N SER A 377 -9.36 -19.95 -34.47
CA SER A 377 -8.78 -19.78 -35.81
C SER A 377 -9.74 -20.11 -36.95
N ALA A 378 -10.92 -20.64 -36.62
CA ALA A 378 -12.02 -20.96 -37.52
C ALA A 378 -13.32 -21.02 -36.68
N PRO A 379 -14.51 -21.19 -37.30
CA PRO A 379 -15.75 -21.36 -36.54
C PRO A 379 -15.66 -22.50 -35.53
N VAL A 380 -16.19 -22.27 -34.33
CA VAL A 380 -16.21 -23.23 -33.22
C VAL A 380 -17.64 -23.49 -32.77
N THR A 381 -18.01 -24.76 -32.69
CA THR A 381 -19.31 -25.17 -32.15
C THR A 381 -19.13 -26.07 -30.94
N PHE A 382 -19.60 -25.62 -29.77
CA PHE A 382 -19.73 -26.43 -28.57
C PHE A 382 -21.11 -27.10 -28.53
N THR A 383 -21.16 -28.41 -28.77
CA THR A 383 -22.37 -29.21 -28.61
C THR A 383 -22.50 -29.69 -27.15
N VAL A 384 -23.51 -29.18 -26.46
CA VAL A 384 -23.71 -29.37 -25.02
C VAL A 384 -24.59 -30.60 -24.77
N GLY A 385 -24.03 -31.60 -24.09
CA GLY A 385 -24.74 -32.81 -23.71
C GLY A 385 -25.82 -32.56 -22.65
N ASN A 386 -26.73 -33.52 -22.49
CA ASN A 386 -27.75 -33.45 -21.45
C ASN A 386 -27.08 -33.45 -20.07
N GLY A 387 -27.40 -32.44 -19.25
CA GLY A 387 -26.84 -32.27 -17.93
C GLY A 387 -27.50 -31.11 -17.19
N THR A 388 -27.19 -30.97 -15.90
CA THR A 388 -27.52 -29.78 -15.12
C THR A 388 -26.23 -28.98 -14.95
N TYR A 389 -26.20 -27.77 -15.49
CA TYR A 389 -25.08 -26.85 -15.40
C TYR A 389 -25.54 -25.64 -14.58
N THR A 390 -24.93 -25.42 -13.41
CA THR A 390 -25.28 -24.31 -12.50
C THR A 390 -24.19 -23.24 -12.45
N GLU A 391 -23.21 -23.35 -13.34
CA GLU A 391 -22.06 -22.45 -13.46
C GLU A 391 -22.51 -21.06 -13.93
N GLN A 392 -21.80 -20.03 -13.48
CA GLN A 392 -21.86 -18.70 -14.08
C GLN A 392 -20.55 -18.47 -14.82
N ILE A 393 -20.65 -18.10 -16.09
CA ILE A 393 -19.50 -17.82 -16.95
C ILE A 393 -19.48 -16.35 -17.32
N LEU A 394 -18.28 -15.77 -17.37
CA LEU A 394 -18.03 -14.44 -17.90
C LEU A 394 -17.27 -14.61 -19.22
N LEU A 395 -17.82 -14.07 -20.29
CA LEU A 395 -17.19 -14.02 -21.61
C LEU A 395 -16.82 -12.58 -21.91
N SER A 396 -15.55 -12.35 -22.22
CA SER A 396 -15.07 -11.12 -22.83
C SER A 396 -14.79 -11.34 -24.32
N GLU A 397 -14.07 -10.42 -24.96
CA GLU A 397 -13.71 -10.56 -26.36
C GLU A 397 -12.84 -11.82 -26.58
N ILE A 398 -13.28 -12.69 -27.49
CA ILE A 398 -12.55 -13.90 -27.86
C ILE A 398 -11.65 -13.57 -29.03
N ALA A 399 -10.34 -13.69 -28.84
CA ALA A 399 -9.37 -13.46 -29.89
C ALA A 399 -9.62 -14.36 -31.12
N GLY A 400 -9.58 -13.77 -32.31
CA GLY A 400 -9.88 -14.44 -33.57
C GLY A 400 -11.37 -14.56 -33.91
N ALA A 401 -12.28 -14.19 -33.00
CA ALA A 401 -13.70 -14.16 -33.30
C ALA A 401 -14.06 -13.01 -34.27
N SER A 402 -14.95 -13.31 -35.20
CA SER A 402 -15.38 -12.38 -36.25
C SER A 402 -16.81 -12.69 -36.69
N ALA A 403 -17.31 -11.96 -37.69
CA ALA A 403 -18.62 -12.25 -38.29
C ALA A 403 -18.65 -13.61 -39.01
N THR A 404 -17.49 -14.16 -39.40
CA THR A 404 -17.37 -15.47 -40.06
C THR A 404 -16.89 -16.54 -39.11
N ASP A 405 -15.94 -16.21 -38.23
CA ASP A 405 -15.38 -17.11 -37.23
C ASP A 405 -16.16 -16.92 -35.93
N THR A 406 -17.23 -17.70 -35.83
CA THR A 406 -18.20 -17.59 -34.73
C THR A 406 -17.96 -18.65 -33.67
N VAL A 407 -18.38 -18.37 -32.44
CA VAL A 407 -18.47 -19.36 -31.36
C VAL A 407 -19.93 -19.62 -31.06
N ILE A 408 -20.35 -20.87 -31.19
CA ILE A 408 -21.74 -21.30 -30.99
C ILE A 408 -21.78 -22.32 -29.86
N PHE A 409 -22.58 -22.05 -28.82
CA PHE A 409 -22.98 -23.07 -27.86
C PHE A 409 -24.38 -23.56 -28.24
N GLN A 410 -24.52 -24.85 -28.51
CA GLN A 410 -25.79 -25.45 -28.94
C GLN A 410 -26.13 -26.69 -28.13
N SER A 411 -27.40 -26.86 -27.78
CA SER A 411 -27.88 -28.07 -27.11
C SER A 411 -27.85 -29.27 -28.05
N ASN A 412 -27.34 -30.41 -27.58
CA ASN A 412 -27.37 -31.68 -28.32
C ASN A 412 -28.81 -32.20 -28.55
N SER A 413 -29.79 -31.76 -27.74
CA SER A 413 -31.19 -32.19 -27.87
C SER A 413 -32.03 -31.31 -28.81
N GLY A 414 -31.49 -30.22 -29.37
CA GLY A 414 -32.22 -29.31 -30.26
C GLY A 414 -33.53 -28.75 -29.68
N SER A 415 -33.69 -28.77 -28.35
CA SER A 415 -34.91 -28.41 -27.62
C SER A 415 -34.61 -27.43 -26.51
#